data_AF-A0A9P8ENV0-F1
#
_entry.id   AF-A0A9P8ENV0-F1
#
_cell.length_a   1.000
_cell.length_b   1.000
_cell.length_c   1.000
_cell.angle_alpha   90.00
_cell.angle_beta   90.00
_cell.angle_gamma   90.00
#
_symmetry.space_group_name_H-M   'P 1'
#
loop_
_entity.id
_entity.type
_entity.pdbx_description
1 polymer ?
#
loop_
_entity_poly.entity_id
_entity_poly.type
_entity_poly.pdbx_seq_one_letter_code
_entity_poly.pdbx_strand_id
1 'polypeptide(L)'
;MAANNNNGWRCRECLSNGITMDCVTATNMKSHLATHGYGPWRCTGCGHIDRRREAIAAHYRAAGEVGVGSYLDPALNARINQEVQECRLPHQNPWTGQSAVPPPDPVALAAAIAALPQPPQAPPVAAVVPVVPRPSSGRVMVATSKADYLNATDDEADTLDAEVDWSSGSLTPLGATPPPASSFSSVPDPQVVTKAVNIAVTFVNAMNEVEEDDTNYAEVQTWVGLLRHHTQHIQAAQTMEEADEDLKLMIGIMKFYRNILDAAPDEVEAVNNEVKKMRRLRRTLRGE
;
A
#
# COMPACT_ATOMS: atom_id res chain seq x y z
N MET A 1 7.60 9.12 37.95
CA MET A 1 8.40 8.33 36.99
C MET A 1 7.65 7.03 36.78
N ALA A 2 7.14 6.77 35.57
CA ALA A 2 6.41 5.53 35.29
C ALA A 2 7.39 4.34 35.15
N ALA A 3 6.92 3.11 35.37
CA ALA A 3 7.76 1.92 35.26
C ALA A 3 8.15 1.66 33.80
N ASN A 4 9.44 1.38 33.55
CA ASN A 4 9.92 1.05 32.21
C ASN A 4 9.35 -0.31 31.76
N ASN A 5 8.58 -0.29 30.67
CA ASN A 5 8.20 -1.50 29.94
C ASN A 5 9.43 -2.05 29.18
N ASN A 6 10.30 -2.78 29.90
CA ASN A 6 11.55 -3.41 29.42
C ASN A 6 11.37 -4.52 28.35
N ASN A 7 10.29 -4.48 27.56
CA ASN A 7 9.99 -5.44 26.49
C ASN A 7 9.72 -4.77 25.13
N GLY A 8 9.88 -3.44 25.02
CA GLY A 8 9.80 -2.73 23.75
C GLY A 8 11.10 -2.78 22.93
N TRP A 9 11.07 -2.13 21.77
CA TRP A 9 12.23 -1.89 20.90
C TRP A 9 12.57 -0.40 20.87
N ARG A 10 13.86 -0.06 20.90
CA ARG A 10 14.39 1.31 20.74
C ARG A 10 15.47 1.30 19.68
N CYS A 11 15.37 2.17 18.68
CA CYS A 11 16.34 2.19 17.59
C CYS A 11 17.71 2.67 18.10
N ARG A 12 18.73 1.82 17.94
CA ARG A 12 20.11 2.13 18.36
C ARG A 12 20.73 3.25 17.54
N GLU A 13 20.45 3.28 16.25
CA GLU A 13 20.97 4.29 15.30
C GLU A 13 20.39 5.69 15.59
N CYS A 14 19.07 5.79 15.80
CA CYS A 14 18.46 7.03 16.27
C CYS A 14 19.05 7.45 17.63
N LEU A 15 19.19 6.52 18.57
CA LEU A 15 19.71 6.81 19.91
C LEU A 15 21.16 7.32 19.87
N SER A 16 22.01 6.79 18.98
CA SER A 16 23.37 7.32 18.78
C SER A 16 23.38 8.72 18.15
N ASN A 17 22.36 9.05 17.37
CA ASN A 17 22.13 10.38 16.81
C ASN A 17 21.38 11.32 17.79
N GLY A 18 21.18 10.92 19.05
CA GLY A 18 20.50 11.70 20.09
C GLY A 18 18.96 11.67 20.03
N ILE A 19 18.37 10.91 19.11
CA ILE A 19 16.92 10.83 18.88
C ILE A 19 16.36 9.55 19.52
N THR A 20 15.32 9.65 20.35
CA THR A 20 14.63 8.46 20.85
C THR A 20 13.52 8.05 19.90
N MET A 21 13.67 6.90 19.24
CA MET A 21 12.62 6.27 18.45
C MET A 21 12.30 4.88 19.01
N ASP A 22 11.09 4.75 19.56
CA ASP A 22 10.59 3.54 20.20
C ASP A 22 9.52 2.84 19.35
N CYS A 23 9.46 1.52 19.44
CA CYS A 23 8.51 0.67 18.74
C CYS A 23 7.92 -0.39 19.67
N VAL A 24 6.59 -0.54 19.61
CA VAL A 24 5.84 -1.52 20.41
C VAL A 24 6.05 -2.96 19.91
N THR A 25 6.45 -3.14 18.65
CA THR A 25 6.64 -4.46 18.04
C THR A 25 7.93 -4.54 17.21
N ALA A 26 8.45 -5.77 17.05
CA ALA A 26 9.53 -6.10 16.11
C ALA A 26 9.20 -5.70 14.66
N THR A 27 7.94 -5.80 14.24
CA THR A 27 7.48 -5.41 12.90
C THR A 27 7.58 -3.89 12.70
N ASN A 28 7.20 -3.10 13.69
CA ASN A 28 7.32 -1.65 13.64
C ASN A 28 8.80 -1.24 13.62
N MET A 29 9.65 -1.88 14.44
CA MET A 29 11.11 -1.65 14.40
C MET A 29 11.70 -2.03 13.03
N LYS A 30 11.30 -3.15 12.44
CA LYS A 30 11.71 -3.55 11.09
C LYS A 30 11.29 -2.54 10.01
N SER A 31 10.10 -1.96 10.14
CA SER A 31 9.63 -0.90 9.24
C SER A 31 10.30 0.45 9.49
N HIS A 32 10.77 0.72 10.72
CA HIS A 32 11.51 1.93 11.04
C HIS A 32 12.95 1.86 10.53
N LEU A 33 13.69 0.78 10.77
CA LEU A 33 15.09 0.61 10.34
C LEU A 33 15.28 0.89 8.84
N ALA A 34 14.24 0.68 8.03
CA ALA A 34 14.21 1.03 6.62
C ALA A 34 14.56 2.51 6.31
N THR A 35 14.33 3.47 7.23
CA THR A 35 14.78 4.87 7.06
C THR A 35 16.29 5.00 7.08
N HIS A 36 16.99 4.03 7.66
CA HIS A 36 18.46 3.95 7.73
C HIS A 36 19.03 3.01 6.65
N GLY A 37 18.29 2.72 5.57
CA GLY A 37 18.76 1.88 4.47
C GLY A 37 18.69 0.36 4.72
N TYR A 38 17.96 -0.10 5.73
CA TYR A 38 17.74 -1.53 5.99
C TYR A 38 16.61 -2.09 5.10
N GLY A 39 16.98 -2.53 3.89
CA GLY A 39 16.07 -3.14 2.91
C GLY A 39 16.35 -4.63 2.64
N PRO A 40 15.33 -5.52 2.56
CA PRO A 40 15.52 -6.94 2.25
C PRO A 40 15.46 -7.23 0.75
N TRP A 41 15.05 -6.26 -0.07
CA TRP A 41 14.98 -6.41 -1.53
C TRP A 41 16.25 -5.86 -2.18
N ARG A 42 16.75 -6.57 -3.18
CA ARG A 42 17.90 -6.15 -3.99
C ARG A 42 17.57 -6.14 -5.48
N CYS A 43 18.14 -5.18 -6.22
CA CYS A 43 18.17 -5.17 -7.69
C CYS A 43 19.14 -6.23 -8.22
N THR A 44 18.74 -6.98 -9.26
CA THR A 44 19.61 -7.99 -9.91
C THR A 44 20.71 -7.39 -10.79
N GLY A 45 20.56 -6.15 -11.27
CA GLY A 45 21.52 -5.49 -12.15
C GLY A 45 22.66 -4.80 -11.37
N CYS A 46 22.32 -3.75 -10.64
CA CYS A 46 23.26 -2.87 -9.95
C CYS A 46 23.52 -3.21 -8.46
N GLY A 47 22.76 -4.14 -7.87
CA GLY A 47 22.88 -4.52 -6.46
C GLY A 47 22.28 -3.54 -5.44
N HIS A 48 21.60 -2.47 -5.89
CA HIS A 48 20.86 -1.50 -5.06
C HIS A 48 19.82 -2.19 -4.14
N ILE A 49 19.54 -1.58 -2.99
CA ILE A 49 18.78 -2.17 -1.86
C ILE A 49 17.63 -1.25 -1.45
N ASP A 50 16.44 -1.82 -1.20
CA ASP A 50 15.28 -1.08 -0.68
C ASP A 50 14.40 -1.95 0.26
N ARG A 51 13.61 -1.26 1.09
CA ARG A 51 12.56 -1.82 1.97
C ARG A 51 11.41 -2.51 1.21
N ARG A 52 11.12 -2.09 -0.02
CA ARG A 52 9.97 -2.52 -0.83
C ARG A 52 10.40 -3.07 -2.20
N ARG A 53 9.71 -4.10 -2.68
CA ARG A 53 9.93 -4.69 -4.01
C ARG A 53 9.59 -3.67 -5.12
N GLU A 54 8.60 -2.84 -4.84
CA GLU A 54 8.00 -1.82 -5.71
C GLU A 54 8.97 -0.65 -5.92
N ALA A 55 9.78 -0.33 -4.91
CA ALA A 55 10.80 0.71 -4.97
C ALA A 55 12.02 0.27 -5.79
N ILE A 56 12.48 -0.99 -5.65
CA ILE A 56 13.46 -1.55 -6.60
C ILE A 56 12.87 -1.53 -8.04
N ALA A 57 11.58 -1.79 -8.19
CA ALA A 57 10.91 -1.72 -9.49
C ALA A 57 10.77 -0.29 -10.05
N ALA A 58 10.63 0.73 -9.19
CA ALA A 58 10.73 2.13 -9.61
C ALA A 58 12.17 2.49 -10.01
N HIS A 59 13.15 2.06 -9.22
CA HIS A 59 14.58 2.28 -9.46
C HIS A 59 15.05 1.79 -10.84
N TYR A 60 14.81 0.52 -11.20
CA TYR A 60 15.29 0.03 -12.51
C TYR A 60 14.50 0.60 -13.70
N ARG A 61 13.23 0.96 -13.51
CA ARG A 61 12.44 1.68 -14.54
C ARG A 61 13.00 3.08 -14.78
N ALA A 62 13.37 3.81 -13.72
CA ALA A 62 13.98 5.14 -13.82
C ALA A 62 15.38 5.09 -14.46
N ALA A 63 16.15 4.03 -14.20
CA ALA A 63 17.43 3.78 -14.84
C ALA A 63 17.32 3.29 -16.31
N GLY A 64 16.13 2.90 -16.77
CA GLY A 64 15.92 2.32 -18.11
C GLY A 64 16.53 0.93 -18.28
N GLU A 65 16.86 0.22 -17.19
CA GLU A 65 17.51 -1.09 -17.24
C GLU A 65 16.53 -2.17 -17.74
N VAL A 66 16.93 -2.89 -18.79
CA VAL A 66 16.17 -3.99 -19.40
C VAL A 66 16.79 -5.33 -18.98
N GLY A 67 15.97 -6.31 -18.64
CA GLY A 67 16.46 -7.63 -18.21
C GLY A 67 16.99 -7.66 -16.76
N VAL A 68 16.50 -6.76 -15.91
CA VAL A 68 16.74 -6.76 -14.46
C VAL A 68 15.42 -6.88 -13.69
N GLY A 69 15.51 -7.20 -12.40
CA GLY A 69 14.36 -7.29 -11.51
C GLY A 69 14.71 -7.13 -10.05
N SER A 70 13.75 -7.44 -9.19
CA SER A 70 13.86 -7.36 -7.73
C SER A 70 13.75 -8.75 -7.09
N TYR A 71 14.64 -9.06 -6.14
CA TYR A 71 14.60 -10.31 -5.39
C TYR A 71 14.77 -10.09 -3.90
N LEU A 72 14.24 -11.04 -3.11
CA LEU A 72 14.38 -11.05 -1.67
C LEU A 72 15.73 -11.70 -1.34
N ASP A 73 16.67 -10.93 -0.82
CA ASP A 73 18.01 -11.41 -0.48
C ASP A 73 17.98 -11.99 0.95
N PRO A 74 18.25 -13.30 1.14
CA PRO A 74 18.22 -13.94 2.46
C PRO A 74 19.21 -13.32 3.45
N ALA A 75 20.39 -12.88 2.99
CA ALA A 75 21.42 -12.29 3.82
C ALA A 75 21.03 -10.86 4.26
N LEU A 76 20.40 -10.07 3.39
CA LEU A 76 19.82 -8.78 3.78
C LEU A 76 18.69 -8.95 4.79
N ASN A 77 17.77 -9.90 4.55
CA ASN A 77 16.69 -10.19 5.50
C ASN A 77 17.24 -10.65 6.86
N ALA A 78 18.34 -11.40 6.89
CA ALA A 78 19.04 -11.79 8.12
C ALA A 78 19.67 -10.57 8.84
N ARG A 79 20.41 -9.69 8.13
CA ARG A 79 20.96 -8.43 8.67
C ARG A 79 19.89 -7.60 9.38
N ILE A 80 18.72 -7.47 8.77
CA ILE A 80 17.60 -6.71 9.34
C ILE A 80 17.02 -7.40 10.57
N ASN A 81 16.80 -8.71 10.51
CA ASN A 81 16.28 -9.47 11.64
C ASN A 81 17.23 -9.45 12.85
N GLN A 82 18.55 -9.45 12.61
CA GLN A 82 19.57 -9.25 13.65
C GLN A 82 19.46 -7.86 14.28
N GLU A 83 19.46 -6.78 13.48
CA GLU A 83 19.36 -5.42 14.03
C GLU A 83 18.06 -5.19 14.83
N VAL A 84 16.95 -5.82 14.42
CA VAL A 84 15.70 -5.82 15.19
C VAL A 84 15.84 -6.51 16.55
N GLN A 85 16.68 -7.55 16.69
CA GLN A 85 16.98 -8.14 18.01
C GLN A 85 17.92 -7.25 18.83
N GLU A 86 18.94 -6.64 18.21
CA GLU A 86 19.88 -5.78 18.95
C GLU A 86 19.23 -4.44 19.39
N CYS A 87 18.23 -3.96 18.64
CA CYS A 87 17.35 -2.85 19.03
C CYS A 87 16.30 -3.20 20.10
N ARG A 88 16.20 -4.46 20.57
CA ARG A 88 15.30 -4.82 21.67
C ARG A 88 15.83 -4.25 23.00
N LEU A 89 14.94 -3.77 23.87
CA LEU A 89 15.30 -3.34 25.23
C LEU A 89 15.37 -4.53 26.22
N PRO A 90 16.29 -4.49 27.21
CA PRO A 90 17.47 -3.62 27.25
C PRO A 90 18.46 -4.01 26.14
N HIS A 91 19.11 -3.01 25.53
CA HIS A 91 20.05 -3.25 24.43
C HIS A 91 21.19 -4.17 24.87
N GLN A 92 21.39 -5.26 24.15
CA GLN A 92 22.41 -6.27 24.47
C GLN A 92 23.82 -5.81 24.08
N ASN A 93 23.91 -5.10 22.94
CA ASN A 93 25.16 -4.58 22.37
C ASN A 93 25.04 -3.06 22.18
N PRO A 94 26.10 -2.28 22.48
CA PRO A 94 26.15 -0.86 22.13
C PRO A 94 26.09 -0.68 20.60
N TRP A 95 25.66 0.50 20.15
CA TRP A 95 25.74 0.85 18.73
C TRP A 95 27.20 0.98 18.30
N THR A 96 27.56 0.35 17.18
CA THR A 96 28.92 0.37 16.61
C THR A 96 28.94 0.93 15.18
N GLY A 97 27.88 1.64 14.78
CA GLY A 97 27.58 1.95 13.39
C GLY A 97 26.73 0.86 12.74
N GLN A 98 26.31 1.10 11.49
CA GLN A 98 25.48 0.14 10.77
C GLN A 98 26.22 -1.18 10.52
N SER A 99 25.52 -2.29 10.70
CA SER A 99 26.00 -3.61 10.26
C SER A 99 26.36 -3.58 8.77
N ALA A 100 27.52 -4.15 8.39
CA ALA A 100 27.97 -4.16 7.01
C ALA A 100 26.91 -4.78 6.06
N VAL A 101 26.83 -4.26 4.82
CA VAL A 101 25.95 -4.82 3.80
C VAL A 101 26.56 -6.14 3.29
N PRO A 102 25.88 -7.30 3.45
CA PRO A 102 26.39 -8.56 2.94
C PRO A 102 26.44 -8.56 1.40
N PRO A 103 27.37 -9.33 0.79
CA PRO A 103 27.37 -9.55 -0.64
C PRO A 103 26.07 -10.23 -1.09
N PRO A 104 25.68 -10.09 -2.37
CA PRO A 104 24.53 -10.80 -2.94
C PRO A 104 24.60 -12.31 -2.70
N ASP A 105 23.52 -12.92 -2.22
CA ASP A 105 23.41 -14.38 -2.18
C ASP A 105 23.39 -14.93 -3.63
N PRO A 106 24.36 -15.79 -4.02
CA PRO A 106 24.50 -16.20 -5.41
C PRO A 106 23.40 -17.15 -5.88
N VAL A 107 22.76 -17.89 -4.97
CA VAL A 107 21.68 -18.84 -5.30
C VAL A 107 20.37 -18.08 -5.50
N ALA A 108 20.06 -17.13 -4.61
CA ALA A 108 18.89 -16.26 -4.73
C ALA A 108 19.01 -15.33 -5.95
N LEU A 109 20.19 -14.79 -6.23
CA LEU A 109 20.45 -13.97 -7.42
C LEU A 109 20.30 -14.79 -8.71
N ALA A 110 20.88 -15.99 -8.79
CA ALA A 110 20.75 -16.85 -9.96
C ALA A 110 19.29 -17.29 -10.19
N ALA A 111 18.56 -17.66 -9.14
CA ALA A 111 17.14 -18.00 -9.21
C ALA A 111 16.29 -16.80 -9.66
N ALA A 112 16.59 -15.60 -9.18
CA ALA A 112 15.91 -14.37 -9.60
C ALA A 112 16.12 -14.06 -11.09
N ILE A 113 17.37 -14.14 -11.57
CA ILE A 113 17.71 -13.92 -12.99
C ILE A 113 17.03 -14.97 -13.88
N ALA A 114 17.02 -16.24 -13.46
CA ALA A 114 16.33 -17.31 -14.19
C ALA A 114 14.79 -17.15 -14.24
N ALA A 115 14.21 -16.44 -13.27
CA ALA A 115 12.78 -16.12 -13.22
C ALA A 115 12.39 -14.85 -14.00
N LEU A 116 13.36 -14.09 -14.55
CA LEU A 116 13.05 -12.91 -15.36
C LEU A 116 12.42 -13.33 -16.70
N PRO A 117 11.46 -12.54 -17.23
CA PRO A 117 10.85 -12.80 -18.53
C PRO A 117 11.91 -12.90 -19.63
N GLN A 118 12.12 -14.12 -20.12
CA GLN A 118 12.98 -14.34 -21.28
C GLN A 118 12.33 -13.67 -22.50
N PRO A 119 13.12 -13.10 -23.43
CA PRO A 119 12.57 -12.63 -24.70
C PRO A 119 11.86 -13.82 -25.39
N PRO A 120 10.74 -13.59 -26.08
CA PRO A 120 10.00 -14.67 -26.72
C PRO A 120 10.93 -15.38 -27.69
N GLN A 121 11.23 -16.65 -27.40
CA GLN A 121 12.11 -17.44 -28.26
C GLN A 121 11.51 -17.46 -29.66
N ALA A 122 12.31 -17.08 -30.66
CA ALA A 122 11.88 -17.11 -32.04
C ALA A 122 11.34 -18.51 -32.35
N PRO A 123 10.13 -18.63 -32.93
CA PRO A 123 9.54 -19.94 -33.21
C PRO A 123 10.53 -20.75 -34.05
N PRO A 124 10.73 -22.05 -33.75
CA PRO A 124 11.69 -22.87 -34.48
C PRO A 124 11.34 -22.79 -35.97
N VAL A 125 12.33 -22.43 -36.80
CA VAL A 125 12.10 -22.01 -38.19
C VAL A 125 11.57 -23.19 -39.01
N ALA A 126 10.25 -23.32 -39.05
CA ALA A 126 9.55 -24.28 -39.87
C ALA A 126 9.88 -24.01 -41.33
N ALA A 127 10.23 -25.06 -42.09
CA ALA A 127 10.61 -24.94 -43.49
C ALA A 127 9.51 -24.23 -44.28
N VAL A 128 9.86 -23.11 -44.92
CA VAL A 128 8.89 -22.18 -45.51
C VAL A 128 8.16 -22.83 -46.68
N VAL A 129 6.89 -23.16 -46.48
CA VAL A 129 5.96 -23.49 -47.56
C VAL A 129 5.39 -22.17 -48.12
N PRO A 130 5.55 -21.86 -49.42
CA PRO A 130 5.10 -20.59 -49.97
C PRO A 130 3.57 -20.55 -50.09
N VAL A 131 2.92 -19.58 -49.42
CA VAL A 131 1.45 -19.39 -49.44
C VAL A 131 1.10 -17.92 -49.72
N VAL A 132 0.01 -17.73 -50.47
CA VAL A 132 -0.45 -16.46 -51.05
C VAL A 132 -1.03 -15.49 -50.00
N PRO A 133 -0.79 -14.17 -50.09
CA PRO A 133 -1.32 -13.19 -49.14
C PRO A 133 -2.85 -13.03 -49.20
N ARG A 134 -3.45 -12.70 -48.04
CA ARG A 134 -4.88 -12.36 -47.88
C ARG A 134 -5.01 -11.18 -46.90
N PRO A 135 -5.89 -10.18 -47.16
CA PRO A 135 -5.90 -8.93 -46.39
C PRO A 135 -6.44 -9.07 -44.96
N SER A 136 -6.01 -8.15 -44.10
CA SER A 136 -6.26 -8.15 -42.65
C SER A 136 -7.45 -7.31 -42.23
N SER A 137 -8.01 -7.62 -41.06
CA SER A 137 -8.84 -6.71 -40.26
C SER A 137 -8.33 -6.75 -38.83
N GLY A 138 -7.99 -5.59 -38.26
CA GLY A 138 -7.37 -5.49 -36.93
C GLY A 138 -8.39 -5.48 -35.79
N ARG A 139 -7.95 -5.87 -34.59
CA ARG A 139 -8.71 -5.68 -33.34
C ARG A 139 -7.75 -5.37 -32.18
N VAL A 140 -8.20 -4.48 -31.30
CA VAL A 140 -7.50 -3.98 -30.11
C VAL A 140 -7.59 -4.97 -28.93
N MET A 141 -6.58 -4.97 -28.05
CA MET A 141 -6.69 -5.38 -26.64
C MET A 141 -5.76 -4.53 -25.75
N VAL A 142 -6.12 -4.40 -24.47
CA VAL A 142 -5.39 -3.71 -23.38
C VAL A 142 -5.32 -4.67 -22.18
N ALA A 143 -4.32 -4.55 -21.30
CA ALA A 143 -4.20 -5.37 -20.08
C ALA A 143 -3.56 -4.60 -18.91
N THR A 144 -3.96 -4.95 -17.67
CA THR A 144 -3.52 -4.35 -16.39
C THR A 144 -3.50 -5.40 -15.26
N SER A 145 -2.69 -5.17 -14.21
CA SER A 145 -2.62 -5.93 -12.94
C SER A 145 -1.79 -5.10 -11.93
N LYS A 146 -2.10 -4.86 -10.63
CA LYS A 146 -2.99 -5.46 -9.61
C LYS A 146 -2.49 -6.81 -9.07
N ALA A 147 -2.36 -7.09 -7.76
CA ALA A 147 -2.72 -6.35 -6.53
C ALA A 147 -1.42 -5.92 -5.74
N ASP A 148 -1.28 -5.72 -4.42
CA ASP A 148 -2.06 -5.99 -3.18
C ASP A 148 -1.73 -4.95 -2.07
N TYR A 149 -2.69 -4.58 -1.20
CA TYR A 149 -2.46 -4.00 0.14
C TYR A 149 -3.75 -3.97 0.98
N LEU A 150 -3.80 -4.61 2.17
CA LEU A 150 -4.82 -4.39 3.20
C LEU A 150 -4.29 -4.82 4.59
N ASN A 151 -3.94 -3.87 5.46
CA ASN A 151 -4.08 -4.03 6.91
C ASN A 151 -3.97 -2.67 7.63
N ALA A 152 -5.04 -2.24 8.29
CA ALA A 152 -5.05 -1.11 9.22
C ALA A 152 -6.16 -1.38 10.24
N THR A 153 -5.80 -1.48 11.51
CA THR A 153 -6.74 -1.78 12.61
C THR A 153 -7.57 -0.57 12.99
N ASP A 154 -8.83 -0.79 13.30
CA ASP A 154 -9.69 0.22 13.93
C ASP A 154 -9.41 0.30 15.43
N ASP A 155 -9.04 1.48 15.91
CA ASP A 155 -9.16 1.94 17.29
C ASP A 155 -9.08 3.47 17.27
N GLU A 156 -10.18 4.14 17.62
CA GLU A 156 -10.30 5.53 18.11
C GLU A 156 -11.78 5.72 18.49
N ALA A 157 -12.06 6.00 19.76
CA ALA A 157 -13.43 6.03 20.30
C ALA A 157 -13.96 7.47 20.41
N ASP A 158 -14.72 7.91 19.39
CA ASP A 158 -15.53 9.14 19.49
C ASP A 158 -16.72 8.89 20.44
N THR A 159 -16.63 9.44 21.66
CA THR A 159 -17.76 9.59 22.59
C THR A 159 -18.55 10.87 22.30
N LEU A 160 -19.78 10.97 22.84
CA LEU A 160 -20.77 12.06 22.68
C LEU A 160 -21.58 11.96 21.37
N ASP A 161 -22.92 12.09 21.34
CA ASP A 161 -23.85 12.41 22.42
C ASP A 161 -25.28 11.83 22.22
N ALA A 162 -25.99 11.72 23.35
CA ALA A 162 -27.45 11.68 23.58
C ALA A 162 -28.45 10.95 22.62
N GLU A 163 -29.06 9.90 23.19
CA GLU A 163 -30.51 9.61 23.22
C GLU A 163 -31.38 9.65 21.93
N VAL A 164 -31.81 8.46 21.49
CA VAL A 164 -33.13 8.25 20.84
C VAL A 164 -33.82 7.05 21.51
N ASP A 165 -35.00 7.28 22.08
CA ASP A 165 -35.84 6.24 22.70
C ASP A 165 -36.46 5.30 21.67
N TRP A 166 -36.43 3.99 21.95
CA TRP A 166 -37.02 2.92 21.13
C TRP A 166 -37.91 1.97 21.95
N SER A 167 -38.73 2.55 22.83
CA SER A 167 -39.66 1.81 23.69
C SER A 167 -40.96 1.37 23.01
N SER A 168 -40.97 0.21 22.32
CA SER A 168 -42.08 -0.79 22.23
C SER A 168 -41.96 -1.71 21.00
N GLY A 169 -42.21 -3.03 21.12
CA GLY A 169 -42.11 -3.92 19.94
C GLY A 169 -42.58 -5.38 19.97
N SER A 170 -42.91 -5.99 21.13
CA SER A 170 -43.52 -7.34 21.30
C SER A 170 -42.93 -8.58 20.59
N LEU A 171 -42.72 -9.66 21.36
CA LEU A 171 -42.34 -11.00 20.86
C LEU A 171 -43.52 -11.75 20.21
N THR A 172 -43.24 -12.62 19.24
CA THR A 172 -43.89 -13.95 19.00
C THR A 172 -43.09 -14.75 17.93
N PRO A 173 -43.21 -16.10 17.81
CA PRO A 173 -42.06 -16.92 17.40
C PRO A 173 -42.25 -17.88 16.19
N LEU A 174 -41.12 -18.51 15.80
CA LEU A 174 -40.98 -19.86 15.22
C LEU A 174 -41.80 -20.24 13.97
N GLY A 175 -41.14 -20.27 12.80
CA GLY A 175 -41.61 -21.05 11.65
C GLY A 175 -41.25 -20.54 10.26
N ALA A 176 -39.97 -20.51 9.88
CA ALA A 176 -39.55 -20.23 8.51
C ALA A 176 -38.38 -21.12 8.07
N THR A 177 -38.47 -21.65 6.84
CA THR A 177 -37.35 -22.32 6.15
C THR A 177 -36.26 -21.31 5.79
N PRO A 178 -34.98 -21.72 5.67
CA PRO A 178 -33.94 -20.83 5.17
C PRO A 178 -34.29 -20.33 3.76
N PRO A 179 -34.10 -19.04 3.45
CA PRO A 179 -34.32 -18.53 2.10
C PRO A 179 -33.29 -19.15 1.13
N PRO A 180 -33.61 -19.31 -0.16
CA PRO A 180 -32.62 -19.67 -1.17
C PRO A 180 -31.53 -18.59 -1.22
N ALA A 181 -30.28 -19.01 -1.47
CA ALA A 181 -29.13 -18.11 -1.59
C ALA A 181 -29.19 -17.29 -2.90
N SER A 182 -30.09 -16.32 -2.94
CA SER A 182 -30.40 -15.49 -4.10
C SER A 182 -29.57 -14.20 -4.11
N SER A 183 -28.36 -14.29 -4.65
CA SER A 183 -27.73 -13.27 -5.49
C SER A 183 -27.98 -11.79 -5.18
N PHE A 184 -27.68 -11.32 -3.96
CA PHE A 184 -27.56 -9.89 -3.66
C PHE A 184 -26.19 -9.32 -4.09
N SER A 185 -25.80 -9.57 -5.35
CA SER A 185 -24.74 -8.81 -6.02
C SER A 185 -25.34 -7.48 -6.50
N SER A 186 -25.73 -6.64 -5.55
CA SER A 186 -26.28 -5.31 -5.82
C SER A 186 -25.21 -4.48 -6.54
N VAL A 187 -25.55 -3.92 -7.71
CA VAL A 187 -24.68 -2.93 -8.36
C VAL A 187 -24.69 -1.65 -7.52
N PRO A 188 -23.54 -1.03 -7.22
CA PRO A 188 -23.49 0.17 -6.38
C PRO A 188 -24.27 1.34 -6.98
N ASP A 189 -24.93 2.13 -6.12
CA ASP A 189 -25.69 3.32 -6.55
C ASP A 189 -24.76 4.28 -7.33
N PRO A 190 -25.06 4.58 -8.61
CA PRO A 190 -24.28 5.52 -9.41
C PRO A 190 -24.12 6.89 -8.76
N GLN A 191 -25.04 7.33 -7.89
CA GLN A 191 -24.86 8.57 -7.15
C GLN A 191 -23.80 8.47 -6.04
N VAL A 192 -23.70 7.33 -5.35
CA VAL A 192 -22.66 7.10 -4.32
C VAL A 192 -21.29 7.00 -4.98
N VAL A 193 -21.20 6.23 -6.08
CA VAL A 193 -20.02 6.16 -6.96
C VAL A 193 -19.58 7.57 -7.42
N THR A 194 -20.52 8.35 -7.97
CA THR A 194 -20.23 9.72 -8.45
C THR A 194 -19.76 10.64 -7.32
N LYS A 195 -20.37 10.57 -6.12
CA LYS A 195 -19.95 11.38 -4.96
C LYS A 195 -18.56 10.99 -4.46
N ALA A 196 -18.23 9.69 -4.43
CA ALA A 196 -16.91 9.20 -4.04
C ALA A 196 -15.82 9.67 -5.01
N VAL A 197 -16.08 9.53 -6.31
CA VAL A 197 -15.22 10.01 -7.40
C VAL A 197 -14.97 11.51 -7.29
N ASN A 198 -16.02 12.31 -7.08
CA ASN A 198 -15.88 13.76 -7.02
C ASN A 198 -15.00 14.21 -5.84
N ILE A 199 -15.18 13.62 -4.65
CA ILE A 199 -14.31 13.90 -3.48
C ILE A 199 -12.86 13.52 -3.80
N ALA A 200 -12.64 12.36 -4.40
CA ALA A 200 -11.31 11.88 -4.75
C ALA A 200 -10.61 12.77 -5.78
N VAL A 201 -11.33 13.23 -6.81
CA VAL A 201 -10.80 14.16 -7.83
C VAL A 201 -10.53 15.53 -7.22
N THR A 202 -11.41 16.08 -6.38
CA THR A 202 -11.14 17.34 -5.65
C THR A 202 -9.89 17.23 -4.79
N PHE A 203 -9.72 16.12 -4.05
CA PHE A 203 -8.54 15.88 -3.22
C PHE A 203 -7.27 15.72 -4.05
N VAL A 204 -7.33 14.94 -5.14
CA VAL A 204 -6.22 14.78 -6.09
C VAL A 204 -5.82 16.11 -6.72
N ASN A 205 -6.76 16.98 -7.06
CA ASN A 205 -6.45 18.29 -7.63
C ASN A 205 -5.70 19.17 -6.62
N ALA A 206 -6.18 19.26 -5.37
CA ALA A 206 -5.49 19.98 -4.31
C ALA A 206 -4.06 19.43 -4.06
N MET A 207 -3.85 18.11 -4.13
CA MET A 207 -2.51 17.51 -4.06
C MET A 207 -1.58 17.85 -5.24
N ASN A 208 -2.12 18.27 -6.40
CA ASN A 208 -1.33 18.72 -7.55
C ASN A 208 -1.07 20.23 -7.55
N GLU A 209 -1.66 20.98 -6.61
CA GLU A 209 -1.44 22.42 -6.41
C GLU A 209 -0.32 22.69 -5.38
N VAL A 210 0.24 21.64 -4.76
CA VAL A 210 1.44 21.69 -3.92
C VAL A 210 2.68 21.92 -4.79
N GLU A 211 3.51 22.91 -4.43
CA GLU A 211 4.65 23.37 -5.25
C GLU A 211 5.82 22.35 -5.32
N GLU A 212 6.61 22.42 -6.40
CA GLU A 212 7.68 21.44 -6.69
C GLU A 212 8.92 21.54 -5.78
N ASP A 213 9.04 22.57 -4.93
CA ASP A 213 10.17 22.76 -4.01
C ASP A 213 10.08 21.85 -2.76
N ASP A 214 8.93 21.20 -2.56
CA ASP A 214 8.72 20.28 -1.45
C ASP A 214 9.54 18.99 -1.61
N THR A 215 10.43 18.70 -0.65
CA THR A 215 11.33 17.53 -0.65
C THR A 215 10.61 16.18 -0.80
N ASN A 216 9.28 16.15 -0.60
CA ASN A 216 8.42 14.97 -0.68
C ASN A 216 7.64 14.85 -2.00
N TYR A 217 7.77 15.76 -2.97
CA TYR A 217 6.92 15.84 -4.18
C TYR A 217 6.79 14.51 -4.95
N ALA A 218 7.87 13.73 -5.06
CA ALA A 218 7.83 12.41 -5.72
C ALA A 218 6.99 11.36 -4.95
N GLU A 219 6.93 11.44 -3.61
CA GLU A 219 6.03 10.64 -2.80
C GLU A 219 4.58 11.15 -2.91
N VAL A 220 4.36 12.48 -2.89
CA VAL A 220 3.03 13.10 -3.13
C VAL A 220 2.43 12.61 -4.46
N GLN A 221 3.20 12.67 -5.56
CA GLN A 221 2.78 12.20 -6.88
C GLN A 221 2.51 10.67 -6.93
N THR A 222 3.22 9.88 -6.12
CA THR A 222 2.95 8.45 -5.97
C THR A 222 1.57 8.21 -5.32
N TRP A 223 1.22 8.98 -4.29
CA TRP A 223 -0.09 8.90 -3.64
C TRP A 223 -1.24 9.46 -4.50
N VAL A 224 -0.99 10.53 -5.27
CA VAL A 224 -1.89 11.03 -6.33
C VAL A 224 -2.21 9.93 -7.35
N GLY A 225 -1.17 9.22 -7.82
CA GLY A 225 -1.33 8.11 -8.77
C GLY A 225 -2.19 6.97 -8.20
N LEU A 226 -1.99 6.60 -6.94
CA LEU A 226 -2.75 5.55 -6.27
C LEU A 226 -4.21 5.95 -6.02
N LEU A 227 -4.48 7.18 -5.58
CA LEU A 227 -5.84 7.70 -5.44
C LEU A 227 -6.57 7.74 -6.79
N ARG A 228 -5.89 8.17 -7.86
CA ARG A 228 -6.45 8.16 -9.22
C ARG A 228 -6.77 6.74 -9.69
N HIS A 229 -5.95 5.75 -9.34
CA HIS A 229 -6.21 4.34 -9.64
C HIS A 229 -7.48 3.82 -8.95
N HIS A 230 -7.61 3.99 -7.62
CA HIS A 230 -8.81 3.57 -6.90
C HIS A 230 -10.06 4.36 -7.32
N THR A 231 -9.93 5.63 -7.70
CA THR A 231 -11.02 6.42 -8.30
C THR A 231 -11.58 5.76 -9.56
N GLN A 232 -10.70 5.32 -10.47
CA GLN A 232 -11.07 4.58 -11.69
C GLN A 232 -11.64 3.20 -11.37
N HIS A 233 -11.14 2.56 -10.32
CA HIS A 233 -11.59 1.23 -9.90
C HIS A 233 -13.02 1.28 -9.31
N ILE A 234 -13.36 2.30 -8.50
CA ILE A 234 -14.74 2.58 -8.05
C ILE A 234 -15.68 2.88 -9.22
N GLN A 235 -15.21 3.61 -10.26
CA GLN A 235 -16.01 3.86 -11.48
C GLN A 235 -16.32 2.58 -12.27
N ALA A 236 -15.48 1.54 -12.13
CA ALA A 236 -15.61 0.27 -12.82
C ALA A 236 -16.19 -0.87 -11.94
N ALA A 237 -16.44 -0.60 -10.66
CA ALA A 237 -16.92 -1.57 -9.68
C ALA A 237 -18.27 -2.17 -10.09
N GLN A 238 -18.35 -3.50 -10.11
CA GLN A 238 -19.57 -4.23 -10.49
C GLN A 238 -20.36 -4.67 -9.25
N THR A 239 -19.72 -4.60 -8.09
CA THR A 239 -20.22 -5.05 -6.78
C THR A 239 -20.09 -3.96 -5.72
N MET A 240 -20.83 -4.08 -4.62
CA MET A 240 -20.71 -3.18 -3.47
C MET A 240 -19.42 -3.43 -2.70
N GLU A 241 -18.95 -4.67 -2.69
CA GLU A 241 -17.75 -5.15 -2.00
C GLU A 241 -16.47 -4.55 -2.61
N GLU A 242 -16.37 -4.49 -3.95
CA GLU A 242 -15.29 -3.78 -4.64
C GLU A 242 -15.28 -2.29 -4.27
N ALA A 243 -16.44 -1.64 -4.32
CA ALA A 243 -16.56 -0.22 -4.01
C ALA A 243 -16.25 0.10 -2.53
N ASP A 244 -16.60 -0.78 -1.57
CA ASP A 244 -16.29 -0.62 -0.15
C ASP A 244 -14.79 -0.72 0.14
N GLU A 245 -14.10 -1.69 -0.47
CA GLU A 245 -12.67 -1.91 -0.26
C GLU A 245 -11.82 -0.83 -0.96
N ASP A 246 -12.19 -0.36 -2.16
CA ASP A 246 -11.54 0.81 -2.76
C ASP A 246 -11.78 2.08 -1.93
N LEU A 247 -13.01 2.35 -1.44
CA LEU A 247 -13.30 3.48 -0.55
C LEU A 247 -12.45 3.42 0.73
N LYS A 248 -12.33 2.24 1.35
CA LYS A 248 -11.51 1.99 2.54
C LYS A 248 -10.03 2.30 2.28
N LEU A 249 -9.50 1.90 1.12
CA LEU A 249 -8.13 2.20 0.71
C LEU A 249 -7.91 3.70 0.49
N MET A 250 -8.83 4.39 -0.17
CA MET A 250 -8.76 5.84 -0.39
C MET A 250 -8.81 6.61 0.95
N ILE A 251 -9.71 6.23 1.87
CA ILE A 251 -9.74 6.75 3.24
C ILE A 251 -8.40 6.52 3.96
N GLY A 252 -7.75 5.37 3.74
CA GLY A 252 -6.42 5.06 4.25
C GLY A 252 -5.33 5.99 3.70
N ILE A 253 -5.30 6.21 2.39
CA ILE A 253 -4.32 7.09 1.73
C ILE A 253 -4.51 8.56 2.18
N MET A 254 -5.75 9.04 2.26
CA MET A 254 -6.05 10.39 2.72
C MET A 254 -5.69 10.59 4.21
N LYS A 255 -5.93 9.58 5.06
CA LYS A 255 -5.44 9.55 6.46
C LYS A 255 -3.90 9.60 6.53
N PHE A 256 -3.21 8.89 5.63
CA PHE A 256 -1.75 8.85 5.59
C PHE A 256 -1.15 10.18 5.15
N TYR A 257 -1.68 10.78 4.08
CA TYR A 257 -1.25 12.09 3.57
C TYR A 257 -1.34 13.18 4.64
N ARG A 258 -2.48 13.25 5.35
CA ARG A 258 -2.71 14.13 6.51
C ARG A 258 -1.63 14.04 7.60
N ASN A 259 -0.96 12.89 7.74
CA ASN A 259 0.05 12.66 8.78
C ASN A 259 1.48 12.98 8.30
N ILE A 260 1.68 13.32 7.02
CA ILE A 260 2.98 13.65 6.40
C ILE A 260 3.03 15.10 5.94
N LEU A 261 1.87 15.69 5.61
CA LEU A 261 1.69 17.13 5.47
C LEU A 261 2.15 17.88 6.73
N ASP A 262 3.25 18.63 6.65
CA ASP A 262 3.61 19.69 7.60
C ASP A 262 2.87 20.99 7.23
N ALA A 263 1.55 20.85 7.03
CA ALA A 263 0.68 21.81 6.38
C ALA A 263 0.00 22.78 7.36
N ALA A 264 -0.59 23.84 6.82
CA ALA A 264 -1.36 24.79 7.61
C ALA A 264 -2.59 24.12 8.26
N PRO A 265 -3.04 24.55 9.46
CA PRO A 265 -4.12 23.89 10.19
C PRO A 265 -5.45 23.78 9.42
N ASP A 266 -5.73 24.74 8.53
CA ASP A 266 -6.89 24.81 7.66
C ASP A 266 -6.82 23.81 6.49
N GLU A 267 -5.63 23.55 5.94
CA GLU A 267 -5.38 22.49 4.96
C GLU A 267 -5.59 21.11 5.61
N VAL A 268 -5.06 20.92 6.81
CA VAL A 268 -5.27 19.71 7.62
C VAL A 268 -6.75 19.54 7.97
N GLU A 269 -7.49 20.61 8.26
CA GLU A 269 -8.94 20.55 8.46
C GLU A 269 -9.68 20.15 7.16
N ALA A 270 -9.32 20.73 6.01
CA ALA A 270 -9.92 20.38 4.72
C ALA A 270 -9.74 18.89 4.39
N VAL A 271 -8.53 18.35 4.59
CA VAL A 271 -8.24 16.91 4.44
C VAL A 271 -9.11 16.06 5.38
N ASN A 272 -9.23 16.44 6.65
CA ASN A 272 -10.11 15.74 7.60
C ASN A 272 -11.59 15.80 7.20
N ASN A 273 -12.04 16.89 6.59
CA ASN A 273 -13.43 17.06 6.15
C ASN A 273 -13.75 16.21 4.90
N GLU A 274 -12.82 16.05 3.95
CA GLU A 274 -12.99 15.09 2.85
C GLU A 274 -12.94 13.62 3.34
N VAL A 275 -12.07 13.30 4.31
CA VAL A 275 -12.06 11.98 4.97
C VAL A 275 -13.39 11.69 5.67
N LYS A 276 -13.98 12.67 6.37
CA LYS A 276 -15.32 12.54 6.98
C LYS A 276 -16.41 12.30 5.93
N LYS A 277 -16.35 12.97 4.77
CA LYS A 277 -17.30 12.75 3.66
C LYS A 277 -17.18 11.35 3.06
N MET A 278 -15.97 10.85 2.80
CA MET A 278 -15.80 9.47 2.31
C MET A 278 -16.29 8.42 3.32
N ARG A 279 -16.01 8.57 4.62
CA ARG A 279 -16.56 7.66 5.65
C ARG A 279 -18.09 7.65 5.67
N ARG A 280 -18.74 8.81 5.44
CA ARG A 280 -20.22 8.88 5.33
C ARG A 280 -20.72 8.09 4.11
N LEU A 281 -20.14 8.30 2.93
CA LEU A 281 -20.50 7.55 1.72
C LEU A 281 -20.30 6.04 1.90
N ARG A 282 -19.20 5.62 2.54
CA ARG A 282 -18.92 4.20 2.81
C ARG A 282 -20.01 3.56 3.67
N ARG A 283 -20.46 4.24 4.74
CA ARG A 283 -21.58 3.78 5.57
C ARG A 283 -22.90 3.71 4.79
N THR A 284 -23.23 4.77 4.03
CA THR A 284 -24.40 4.75 3.13
C THR A 284 -24.36 3.61 2.11
N LEU A 285 -23.18 3.23 1.61
CA LEU A 285 -22.98 2.09 0.73
C LEU A 285 -23.26 0.75 1.44
N ARG A 286 -22.90 0.64 2.72
CA ARG A 286 -23.15 -0.54 3.58
C ARG A 286 -24.59 -0.64 4.10
N GLY A 287 -25.37 0.44 4.04
CA GLY A 287 -26.67 0.54 4.72
C GLY A 287 -26.54 0.89 6.22
N GLU A 288 -25.41 1.47 6.62
CA GLU A 288 -25.08 1.99 7.96
C GLU A 288 -25.36 3.49 8.10
#